data_AF-A0A2N2BPX5-F1
#
_entry.id   AF-A0A2N2BPX5-F1
#
_cell.length_a   1.000
_cell.length_b   1.000
_cell.length_c   1.000
_cell.angle_alpha   90.00
_cell.angle_beta   90.00
_cell.angle_gamma   90.00
#
_symmetry.space_group_name_H-M   'P 1'
#
loop_
_entity.id
_entity.type
_entity.pdbx_description
1 polymer ?
#
loop_
_entity_poly.entity_id
_entity_poly.type
_entity_poly.pdbx_seq_one_letter_code
_entity_poly.pdbx_strand_id
1 'polypeptide(L)'
;MCGRYLLYSEKEDHEVKRIVAAVNQRFDEQIKRCDILPSDLAPVIFRHRRDISQNSLTLMNWGYHNPLKKGLIINARSETILEKTLFHEDFKKRRC
;
A
#
# COMPACT_ATOMS: atom_id res chain seq x y z
N MET A 1 6.35 -6.68 -13.14
CA MET A 1 6.67 -6.38 -11.72
C MET A 1 7.31 -5.02 -11.66
N CYS A 2 6.86 -4.13 -10.79
CA CYS A 2 7.41 -2.79 -10.60
C CYS A 2 8.17 -2.72 -9.26
N GLY A 3 9.10 -1.77 -9.14
CA GLY A 3 9.87 -1.56 -7.90
C GLY A 3 10.07 -0.09 -7.55
N ARG A 4 9.33 0.80 -8.23
CA ARG A 4 9.34 2.24 -8.00
C ARG A 4 8.10 2.84 -8.66
N TYR A 5 7.54 3.89 -8.08
CA TYR A 5 6.42 4.61 -8.69
C TYR A 5 6.34 6.08 -8.23
N LEU A 6 5.60 6.86 -9.01
CA LEU A 6 5.17 8.21 -8.69
C LEU A 6 3.76 8.15 -8.11
N LEU A 7 3.52 8.75 -6.95
CA LEU A 7 2.22 8.69 -6.29
C LEU A 7 1.15 9.49 -7.05
N TYR A 8 1.53 10.69 -7.53
CA TYR A 8 0.75 11.47 -8.48
C TYR A 8 1.64 12.54 -9.11
N SER A 9 1.33 12.97 -10.33
CA SER A 9 1.96 14.11 -10.99
C SER A 9 1.18 15.40 -10.76
N GLU A 10 1.80 16.57 -10.98
CA GLU A 10 1.10 17.86 -10.88
C GLU A 10 -0.10 17.96 -11.85
N LYS A 11 -0.02 17.24 -12.98
CA LYS A 11 -1.04 17.19 -14.04
C LYS A 11 -2.20 16.23 -13.73
N GLU A 12 -2.11 15.42 -12.67
CA GLU A 12 -3.08 14.35 -12.38
C GLU A 12 -3.79 14.48 -11.01
N ASP A 13 -5.04 14.00 -11.07
CA ASP A 13 -6.00 13.57 -10.06
C ASP A 13 -6.14 14.35 -8.73
N HIS A 14 -7.15 15.23 -8.71
CA HIS A 14 -7.66 15.89 -7.50
C HIS A 14 -8.04 14.88 -6.39
N GLU A 15 -8.45 13.66 -6.75
CA GLU A 15 -8.79 12.63 -5.78
C GLU A 15 -7.57 12.11 -5.01
N VAL A 16 -6.48 11.78 -5.70
CA VAL A 16 -5.24 11.33 -5.06
C VAL A 16 -4.66 12.45 -4.18
N LYS A 17 -4.71 13.70 -4.63
CA LYS A 17 -4.31 14.86 -3.82
C LYS A 17 -5.13 14.98 -2.53
N ARG A 18 -6.45 14.77 -2.59
CA ARG A 18 -7.34 14.76 -1.40
C ARG A 18 -6.99 13.62 -0.45
N ILE A 19 -6.74 12.42 -0.96
CA ILE A 19 -6.33 11.26 -0.16
C ILE A 19 -5.01 11.56 0.57
N VAL A 20 -4.00 12.05 -0.15
CA VAL A 20 -2.69 12.37 0.42
C VAL A 20 -2.80 13.47 1.48
N ALA A 21 -3.60 14.51 1.24
CA ALA A 21 -3.84 15.55 2.24
C ALA A 21 -4.51 14.99 3.50
N ALA A 22 -5.54 14.14 3.35
CA ALA A 22 -6.23 13.51 4.46
C ALA A 22 -5.32 12.59 5.28
N VAL A 23 -4.43 11.83 4.62
CA VAL A 23 -3.46 10.97 5.30
C VAL A 23 -2.40 11.81 6.02
N ASN A 24 -1.82 12.81 5.36
CA ASN A 24 -0.83 13.70 5.98
C ASN A 24 -1.39 14.37 7.23
N GLN A 25 -2.64 14.87 7.17
CA GLN A 25 -3.30 15.49 8.31
C GLN A 25 -3.58 14.50 9.45
N ARG A 26 -4.02 13.27 9.11
CA ARG A 26 -4.39 12.27 10.11
C ARG A 26 -3.19 11.72 10.88
N PHE A 27 -2.06 11.55 10.20
CA PHE A 27 -0.88 10.90 10.77
C PHE A 27 0.25 11.88 11.14
N ASP A 28 0.07 13.17 10.87
CA ASP A 28 1.11 14.21 11.04
C ASP A 28 2.42 13.86 10.30
N GLU A 29 2.26 13.36 9.07
CA GLU A 29 3.35 12.84 8.25
C GLU A 29 3.41 13.55 6.89
N GLN A 30 4.62 13.71 6.35
CA GLN A 30 4.82 14.21 4.99
C GLN A 30 5.21 13.07 4.05
N ILE A 31 4.20 12.40 3.49
CA ILE A 31 4.43 11.28 2.57
C ILE A 31 5.23 11.77 1.36
N LYS A 32 6.27 11.01 1.03
CA LYS A 32 7.02 11.13 -0.22
C LYS A 32 6.09 10.97 -1.42
N ARG A 33 6.28 11.77 -2.47
CA ARG A 33 5.36 11.78 -3.63
C ARG A 33 6.01 11.28 -4.91
N CYS A 34 7.29 11.62 -5.11
CA CYS A 34 7.95 11.45 -6.41
C CYS A 34 8.51 10.05 -6.65
N ASP A 35 9.47 9.65 -5.81
CA ASP A 35 10.28 8.47 -6.09
C ASP A 35 10.08 7.38 -5.04
N ILE A 36 8.87 6.83 -4.95
CA ILE A 36 8.54 5.86 -3.90
C ILE A 36 9.26 4.54 -4.15
N LEU A 37 10.00 4.09 -3.14
CA LEU A 37 10.83 2.89 -3.16
C LEU A 37 10.26 1.83 -2.20
N PRO A 38 10.63 0.56 -2.37
CA PRO A 38 10.46 -0.46 -1.33
C PRO A 38 10.88 0.05 0.04
N SER A 39 10.16 -0.35 1.08
CA SER A 39 10.27 0.12 2.47
C SER A 39 9.78 1.53 2.78
N ASP A 40 9.58 2.41 1.78
CA ASP A 40 8.97 3.72 2.03
C ASP A 40 7.53 3.55 2.56
N LEU A 41 7.10 4.49 3.39
CA LEU A 41 5.69 4.60 3.80
C LEU A 41 4.85 5.09 2.61
N ALA A 42 3.75 4.39 2.37
CA ALA A 42 2.78 4.72 1.34
C ALA A 42 1.36 4.82 1.92
N PRO A 43 0.51 5.72 1.39
CA PRO A 43 -0.89 5.77 1.73
C PRO A 43 -1.61 4.57 1.11
N VAL A 44 -2.42 3.91 1.92
CA VAL A 44 -3.12 2.67 1.57
C VAL A 44 -4.58 2.81 1.98
N ILE A 45 -5.47 2.44 1.06
CA ILE A 45 -6.91 2.33 1.32
C ILE A 45 -7.21 0.89 1.67
N PHE A 46 -7.89 0.63 2.77
CA PHE A 46 -8.34 -0.72 3.12
C PHE A 46 -9.77 -0.69 3.61
N ARG A 47 -10.45 -1.83 3.51
CA ARG A 47 -11.84 -1.94 3.99
C ARG A 47 -11.86 -2.13 5.50
N HIS A 48 -12.63 -1.31 6.22
CA HIS A 48 -12.71 -1.44 7.67
C HIS A 48 -13.43 -2.74 8.06
N ARG A 49 -12.86 -3.50 9.00
CA ARG A 49 -13.39 -4.84 9.37
C ARG A 49 -14.78 -4.80 10.00
N ARG A 50 -15.13 -3.71 10.70
CA ARG A 50 -16.41 -3.57 11.40
C ARG A 50 -17.45 -2.81 10.58
N ASP A 51 -17.01 -2.03 9.60
CA ASP A 51 -17.90 -1.29 8.70
C ASP A 51 -17.45 -1.49 7.27
N ILE A 52 -18.06 -2.48 6.63
CA ILE A 52 -17.77 -2.88 5.26
C ILE A 52 -18.30 -1.85 4.25
N SER A 53 -19.10 -0.86 4.65
CA SER A 53 -19.54 0.22 3.75
C SER A 53 -18.49 1.34 3.63
N GLN A 54 -17.48 1.35 4.52
CA GLN A 54 -16.48 2.41 4.58
C GLN A 54 -15.07 1.92 4.28
N ASN A 55 -14.43 2.64 3.36
CA ASN A 55 -13.00 2.57 3.14
C ASN A 55 -12.27 3.39 4.21
N SER A 56 -11.14 2.89 4.68
CA SER A 56 -10.27 3.54 5.65
C SER A 56 -8.91 3.82 5.04
N LEU A 57 -8.31 4.93 5.46
CA LEU A 57 -6.97 5.36 5.03
C LEU A 57 -5.95 5.10 6.13
N THR A 58 -4.79 4.56 5.76
CA THR A 58 -3.63 4.39 6.66
C THR A 58 -2.31 4.52 5.90
N LEU A 59 -1.22 4.63 6.65
CA LEU A 59 0.14 4.46 6.12
C LEU A 59 0.62 3.03 6.36
N MET A 60 1.31 2.46 5.37
CA MET A 60 1.99 1.17 5.49
C MET A 60 3.35 1.22 4.78
N ASN A 61 4.32 0.45 5.28
CA ASN A 61 5.59 0.24 4.58
C ASN A 61 5.34 -0.61 3.32
N TRP A 62 5.91 -0.20 2.19
CA TRP A 62 5.82 -0.99 0.97
C TRP A 62 6.79 -2.17 0.98
N GLY A 63 6.31 -3.31 1.49
CA GLY A 63 6.99 -4.60 1.37
C GLY A 63 6.74 -5.53 2.55
N TYR A 64 6.59 -6.82 2.25
CA TYR A 64 6.56 -7.90 3.23
C TYR A 64 7.98 -8.30 3.62
N HIS A 65 8.21 -8.61 4.89
CA HIS A 65 9.46 -9.25 5.30
C HIS A 65 9.58 -10.61 4.62
N ASN A 66 10.75 -10.89 4.04
CA ASN A 66 11.00 -12.19 3.46
C ASN A 66 11.41 -13.19 4.56
N PRO A 67 10.63 -14.27 4.79
CA PRO A 67 10.94 -15.21 5.85
C PRO A 67 12.10 -16.16 5.52
N LEU A 68 12.50 -16.28 4.25
CA LEU A 68 13.49 -17.25 3.79
C LEU A 68 14.87 -16.65 3.50
N LYS A 69 14.96 -15.33 3.32
CA LYS A 69 16.21 -14.63 2.97
C LYS A 69 16.16 -13.17 3.40
N LYS A 70 17.31 -12.50 3.40
CA LYS A 70 17.39 -11.05 3.61
C LYS A 70 16.66 -10.29 2.50
N GLY A 71 15.91 -9.25 2.87
CA GLY A 71 15.23 -8.33 1.96
C GLY A 71 13.71 -8.34 2.09
N LEU A 72 13.06 -7.52 1.26
CA LEU A 72 11.60 -7.39 1.21
C LEU A 72 11.00 -8.10 -0.01
N ILE A 73 9.77 -8.57 0.13
CA ILE A 73 8.91 -9.04 -0.96
C ILE A 73 7.87 -7.96 -1.23
N ILE A 74 7.97 -7.32 -2.40
CA ILE A 74 7.23 -6.09 -2.74
C ILE A 74 6.14 -6.29 -3.80
N ASN A 75 6.13 -7.46 -4.44
CA ASN A 75 5.12 -7.84 -5.45
C ASN A 75 4.61 -9.25 -5.13
N ALA A 76 3.34 -9.49 -5.43
CA ALA A 76 2.74 -10.82 -5.47
C ALA A 76 2.27 -11.09 -6.91
N ARG A 77 2.50 -12.31 -7.41
CA ARG A 77 2.04 -12.75 -8.73
C ARG A 77 0.59 -13.22 -8.63
N SER A 78 -0.31 -12.65 -9.43
CA SER A 78 -1.74 -12.98 -9.39
C SER A 78 -1.99 -14.46 -9.68
N GLU A 79 -1.16 -15.07 -10.51
CA GLU A 79 -1.25 -16.48 -10.91
C GLU A 79 -0.96 -17.46 -9.77
N THR A 80 -0.29 -17.01 -8.70
CA THR A 80 0.15 -17.89 -7.60
C THR A 80 -0.20 -17.37 -6.20
N ILE A 81 -1.03 -16.32 -6.11
CA ILE A 81 -1.25 -15.58 -4.86
C ILE A 81 -2.00 -16.40 -3.80
N LEU A 82 -2.81 -17.38 -4.22
CA LEU A 82 -3.55 -18.27 -3.34
C LEU A 82 -2.71 -19.49 -2.92
N GLU A 83 -1.75 -19.90 -3.74
CA GLU A 83 -0.89 -21.06 -3.49
C GLU A 83 0.24 -20.73 -2.52
N LYS A 84 0.66 -19.46 -2.48
CA LYS A 84 1.74 -19.00 -1.59
C LYS A 84 1.19 -18.68 -0.20
N THR A 85 1.62 -19.47 0.79
CA THR A 85 1.26 -19.29 2.22
C THR A 85 1.45 -17.86 2.73
N LEU A 86 2.49 -17.16 2.26
CA LEU A 86 2.76 -15.78 2.63
C LEU A 86 1.62 -14.81 2.29
N PHE A 87 0.91 -15.04 1.17
CA PHE A 87 -0.11 -14.12 0.67
C PHE A 87 -1.55 -14.64 0.83
N HIS A 88 -1.73 -15.95 0.97
CA HIS A 88 -3.05 -16.60 0.92
C HIS A 88 -4.09 -15.97 1.87
N GLU A 89 -3.74 -15.76 3.15
CA GLU A 89 -4.67 -15.16 4.12
C GLU A 89 -4.84 -13.65 3.91
N ASP A 90 -3.76 -12.94 3.56
CA ASP A 90 -3.79 -11.50 3.26
C ASP A 90 -4.70 -11.19 2.08
N PHE A 91 -4.56 -11.96 1.00
CA PHE A 91 -5.38 -11.81 -0.20
C PHE A 91 -6.87 -12.02 0.08
N LYS A 92 -7.22 -12.93 0.99
CA LYS A 92 -8.61 -13.20 1.36
C LYS A 92 -9.19 -12.14 2.30
N LYS A 93 -8.42 -11.68 3.29
CA LYS A 93 -8.95 -10.97 4.48
C LYS A 93 -8.37 -9.58 4.72
N ARG A 94 -7.31 -9.19 4.02
CA ARG A 94 -6.53 -7.97 4.29
C ARG A 94 -6.15 -7.24 2.99
N ARG A 95 -7.05 -7.26 2.01
CA ARG A 95 -6.86 -6.50 0.76
C ARG A 95 -6.88 -5.00 1.04
N CYS A 96 -6.05 -4.32 0.28
CA CYS A 96 -5.90 -2.88 0.22
C CYS A 96 -5.49 -2.47 -1.20
#